data_AF-A0A960G279-F1
#
_entry.id   AF-A0A960G279-F1
#
_cell.length_a   1.000
_cell.length_b   1.000
_cell.length_c   1.000
_cell.angle_alpha   90.00
_cell.angle_beta   90.00
_cell.angle_gamma   90.00
#
_symmetry.space_group_name_H-M   'P 1'
#
loop_
_entity.id
_entity.type
_entity.pdbx_description
1 polymer ?
#
loop_
_entity_poly.entity_id
_entity_poly.type
_entity_poly.pdbx_seq_one_letter_code
_entity_poly.pdbx_strand_id
1 'polypeptide(L)'
;EAVLGPIKSLLGLDRVEWAVSASAPMPLEVARFFAGLGFKIYDVYGMTETTAAVCSGGPSDFKMGTVGRAMDGVEIKLGEDGEILTRSKLNTPGYMGNAEATAALIDEDGWLHTGDIGELDDEGYLKIVDRKKEMIILSSGKNIAPSNIENYLKESPIIGHAMVVGDDRNYVAALLTLDIEILNALAPKLGLEDTN
;
A
#
# COMPACT_ATOMS: atom_id res chain seq x y z
N GLU A 1 17.10 21.55 -10.41
CA GLU A 1 17.32 22.19 -9.10
C GLU A 1 16.85 23.64 -9.01
N ALA A 2 17.31 24.55 -9.89
CA ALA A 2 17.02 25.99 -9.77
C ALA A 2 15.53 26.38 -9.68
N VAL A 3 14.63 25.62 -10.31
CA VAL A 3 13.17 25.92 -10.32
C VAL A 3 12.45 25.38 -9.07
N LEU A 4 12.82 24.19 -8.60
CA LEU A 4 12.11 23.54 -7.48
C LEU A 4 12.67 23.95 -6.11
N GLY A 5 13.92 24.42 -6.03
CA GLY A 5 14.57 24.83 -4.78
C GLY A 5 13.73 25.83 -3.95
N PRO A 6 13.25 26.95 -4.53
CA PRO A 6 12.40 27.90 -3.80
C PRO A 6 11.10 27.28 -3.27
N ILE A 7 10.45 26.41 -4.06
CA ILE A 7 9.22 25.71 -3.65
C ILE A 7 9.51 24.79 -2.46
N LYS A 8 10.58 23.99 -2.53
CA LYS A 8 11.00 23.13 -1.42
C LYS A 8 11.30 23.92 -0.15
N SER A 9 11.95 25.08 -0.28
CA SER A 9 12.26 25.96 0.84
C SER A 9 11.01 26.56 1.48
N LEU A 10 10.02 26.98 0.69
CA LEU A 10 8.72 27.44 1.21
C LEU A 10 7.96 26.35 1.99
N LEU A 11 8.13 25.08 1.60
CA LEU A 11 7.58 23.93 2.31
C LEU A 11 8.43 23.51 3.53
N GLY A 12 9.62 24.09 3.72
CA GLY A 12 10.58 23.68 4.76
C GLY A 12 11.25 22.31 4.49
N LEU A 13 11.24 21.84 3.24
CA LEU A 13 11.73 20.52 2.83
C LEU A 13 12.98 20.59 1.93
N ASP A 14 13.65 21.75 1.87
CA ASP A 14 14.84 22.00 1.05
C ASP A 14 16.08 21.22 1.49
N ARG A 15 16.06 20.67 2.71
CA ARG A 15 17.13 19.82 3.26
C ARG A 15 16.79 18.32 3.31
N VAL A 16 15.66 17.91 2.72
CA VAL A 16 15.27 16.50 2.70
C VAL A 16 16.17 15.73 1.72
N GLU A 17 16.93 14.78 2.25
CA GLU A 17 17.73 13.84 1.47
C GLU A 17 16.97 12.53 1.21
N TRP A 18 16.16 12.12 2.19
CA TRP A 18 15.35 10.90 2.15
C TRP A 18 13.92 11.20 2.59
N ALA A 19 12.96 10.80 1.78
CA ALA A 19 11.55 10.77 2.15
C ALA A 19 11.06 9.33 2.03
N VAL A 20 10.54 8.78 3.12
CA VAL A 20 10.16 7.37 3.22
C VAL A 20 8.72 7.28 3.67
N SER A 21 7.97 6.32 3.13
CA SER A 21 6.64 5.94 3.61
C SER A 21 6.59 4.44 3.93
N ALA A 22 5.77 4.08 4.90
CA ALA A 22 5.66 2.71 5.41
C ALA A 22 4.25 2.47 5.97
N SER A 23 4.02 1.23 6.45
CA SER A 23 2.82 0.77 7.18
C SER A 23 1.54 0.64 6.35
N ALA A 24 1.35 1.47 5.33
CA ALA A 24 0.22 1.37 4.39
C ALA A 24 0.71 1.65 2.96
N PRO A 25 0.06 1.06 1.93
CA PRO A 25 0.40 1.36 0.54
C PRO A 25 0.27 2.87 0.26
N MET A 26 1.30 3.50 -0.31
CA MET A 26 1.22 4.90 -0.72
C MET A 26 0.30 5.03 -1.94
N PRO A 27 -0.73 5.90 -1.89
CA PRO A 27 -1.52 6.20 -3.08
C PRO A 27 -0.62 6.76 -4.19
N LEU A 28 -0.73 6.18 -5.39
CA LEU A 28 0.09 6.57 -6.54
C LEU A 28 -0.04 8.06 -6.90
N GLU A 29 -1.21 8.66 -6.69
CA GLU A 29 -1.42 10.08 -6.92
C GLU A 29 -0.58 10.95 -5.98
N VAL A 30 -0.54 10.61 -4.70
CA VAL A 30 0.29 11.31 -3.71
C VAL A 30 1.77 11.19 -4.07
N ALA A 31 2.22 9.98 -4.45
CA ALA A 31 3.59 9.77 -4.91
C ALA A 31 3.92 10.60 -6.17
N ARG A 32 2.99 10.68 -7.13
CA ARG A 32 3.14 11.51 -8.34
C ARG A 32 3.19 13.01 -8.02
N PHE A 33 2.36 13.48 -7.10
CA PHE A 33 2.36 14.88 -6.65
C PHE A 33 3.73 15.28 -6.09
N PHE A 34 4.27 14.49 -5.14
CA PHE A 34 5.58 14.77 -4.56
C PHE A 34 6.72 14.60 -5.55
N ALA A 35 6.62 13.67 -6.51
CA ALA A 35 7.56 13.57 -7.62
C ALA A 35 7.56 14.83 -8.50
N GLY A 36 6.41 15.46 -8.73
CA GLY A 36 6.30 16.76 -9.39
C GLY A 36 7.02 17.90 -8.66
N LEU A 37 7.12 17.82 -7.33
CA LEU A 37 7.90 18.72 -6.48
C LEU A 37 9.39 18.33 -6.40
N GLY A 38 9.80 17.28 -7.12
CA GLY A 38 11.17 16.77 -7.14
C GLY A 38 11.55 15.97 -5.89
N PHE A 39 10.59 15.37 -5.19
CA PHE A 39 10.82 14.41 -4.12
C PHE A 39 10.57 12.99 -4.62
N LYS A 40 11.50 12.09 -4.36
CA LYS A 40 11.25 10.65 -4.45
C LYS A 40 10.84 10.19 -3.06
N ILE A 41 9.61 9.70 -2.92
CA ILE A 41 9.16 9.01 -1.71
C ILE A 41 9.43 7.53 -1.91
N TYR A 42 10.26 6.95 -1.07
CA TYR A 42 10.57 5.52 -1.08
C TYR A 42 9.58 4.80 -0.18
N ASP A 43 8.72 3.97 -0.77
CA ASP A 43 7.89 3.07 0.02
C ASP A 43 8.75 1.92 0.52
N VAL A 44 8.56 1.56 1.79
CA VAL A 44 9.22 0.42 2.43
C VAL A 44 8.17 -0.52 2.98
N TYR A 45 8.47 -1.81 2.87
CA TYR A 45 7.57 -2.87 3.31
C TYR A 45 8.23 -3.74 4.35
N GLY A 46 7.46 -4.05 5.39
CA GLY A 46 7.80 -4.91 6.50
C GLY A 46 6.63 -4.96 7.48
N MET A 47 6.73 -5.83 8.47
CA MET A 47 5.77 -5.98 9.55
C MET A 47 6.51 -6.11 10.88
N THR A 48 5.77 -6.08 11.98
CA THR A 48 6.36 -6.22 13.32
C THR A 48 7.18 -7.52 13.43
N GLU A 49 6.66 -8.60 12.85
CA GLU A 49 7.24 -9.93 12.84
C GLU A 49 8.49 -10.04 11.96
N THR A 50 8.78 -9.05 11.11
CA THR A 50 10.02 -8.97 10.33
C THR A 50 11.06 -8.05 10.98
N THR A 51 10.79 -7.52 12.18
CA THR A 51 11.62 -6.56 12.95
C THR A 51 11.83 -5.20 12.28
N ALA A 52 12.06 -5.17 10.98
CA ALA A 52 12.29 -3.99 10.15
C ALA A 52 11.73 -4.23 8.73
N ALA A 53 12.08 -3.34 7.80
CA ALA A 53 11.77 -3.52 6.39
C ALA A 53 12.41 -4.78 5.82
N VAL A 54 11.66 -5.48 4.98
CA VAL A 54 12.11 -6.62 4.16
C VAL A 54 12.30 -6.20 2.71
N CYS A 55 11.56 -5.20 2.24
CA CYS A 55 11.74 -4.57 0.94
C CYS A 55 11.89 -3.06 1.09
N SER A 56 12.80 -2.48 0.31
CA SER A 56 12.96 -1.03 0.24
C SER A 56 13.53 -0.61 -1.12
N GLY A 57 13.21 0.61 -1.53
CA GLY A 57 13.93 1.30 -2.61
C GLY A 57 15.01 2.24 -2.06
N GLY A 58 15.82 2.81 -2.94
CA GLY A 58 16.82 3.82 -2.63
C GLY A 58 17.16 4.73 -3.81
N PRO A 59 18.10 5.68 -3.64
CA PRO A 59 18.46 6.66 -4.66
C PRO A 59 18.87 6.05 -6.01
N SER A 60 19.54 4.89 -5.97
CA SER A 60 19.98 4.11 -7.12
C SER A 60 18.98 3.05 -7.58
N ASP A 61 17.89 2.83 -6.83
CA ASP A 61 16.98 1.72 -7.02
C ASP A 61 15.54 2.14 -6.66
N PHE A 62 14.79 2.66 -7.63
CA PHE A 62 13.47 3.23 -7.39
C PHE A 62 12.51 2.94 -8.55
N LYS A 63 11.38 2.33 -8.22
CA LYS A 63 10.25 2.13 -9.14
C LYS A 63 8.97 2.58 -8.45
N MET A 64 8.37 3.66 -8.96
CA MET A 64 7.15 4.24 -8.38
C MET A 64 6.01 3.21 -8.40
N GLY A 65 5.26 3.12 -7.30
CA GLY A 65 4.18 2.14 -7.15
C GLY A 65 4.63 0.76 -6.66
N THR A 66 5.89 0.62 -6.26
CA THR A 66 6.46 -0.58 -5.67
C THR A 66 7.05 -0.22 -4.30
N VAL A 67 7.22 -1.22 -3.44
CA VAL A 67 7.91 -1.11 -2.14
C VAL A 67 9.42 -1.39 -2.27
N GLY A 68 9.94 -1.32 -3.50
CA GLY A 68 11.32 -1.64 -3.82
C GLY A 68 11.60 -3.13 -3.93
N ARG A 69 12.87 -3.49 -3.72
CA ARG A 69 13.36 -4.87 -3.81
C ARG A 69 13.67 -5.43 -2.44
N ALA A 70 13.82 -6.75 -2.36
CA ALA A 70 14.29 -7.42 -1.15
C ALA A 70 15.63 -6.83 -0.69
N MET A 71 15.75 -6.56 0.61
CA MET A 71 16.99 -6.05 1.20
C MET A 71 18.08 -7.13 1.24
N ASP A 72 19.33 -6.71 1.42
CA ASP A 72 20.46 -7.64 1.54
C ASP A 72 20.23 -8.66 2.66
N GLY A 73 20.30 -9.94 2.31
CA GLY A 73 20.07 -11.05 3.24
C GLY A 73 18.59 -11.36 3.52
N VAL A 74 17.66 -10.75 2.78
CA VAL A 74 16.24 -11.09 2.77
C VAL A 74 15.92 -11.87 1.51
N GLU A 75 15.25 -13.01 1.67
CA GLU A 75 14.65 -13.75 0.57
C GLU A 75 13.15 -13.46 0.51
N ILE A 76 12.64 -13.20 -0.69
CA ILE A 76 11.20 -13.01 -0.95
C ILE A 76 10.77 -13.98 -2.04
N LYS A 77 9.60 -14.60 -1.86
CA LYS A 77 8.89 -15.32 -2.92
C LYS A 77 7.39 -15.10 -2.78
N LEU A 78 6.64 -15.41 -3.84
CA LEU A 78 5.19 -15.47 -3.79
C LEU A 78 4.74 -16.92 -3.61
N GLY A 79 3.76 -17.16 -2.74
CA GLY A 79 3.02 -18.41 -2.64
C GLY A 79 2.13 -18.64 -3.87
N GLU A 80 1.51 -19.82 -3.95
CA GLU A 80 0.62 -20.19 -5.07
C GLU A 80 -0.58 -19.24 -5.23
N ASP A 81 -1.02 -18.65 -4.13
CA ASP A 81 -2.13 -17.69 -4.05
C ASP A 81 -1.67 -16.22 -4.14
N GLY A 82 -0.38 -15.98 -4.38
CA GLY A 82 0.22 -14.65 -4.42
C GLY A 82 0.58 -14.08 -3.05
N GLU A 83 0.47 -14.85 -1.96
CA GLU A 83 0.94 -14.41 -0.65
C GLU A 83 2.45 -14.15 -0.66
N ILE A 84 2.87 -13.01 -0.10
CA ILE A 84 4.27 -12.66 0.06
C ILE A 84 4.84 -13.49 1.21
N LEU A 85 5.86 -14.28 0.91
CA LEU A 85 6.61 -15.03 1.90
C LEU A 85 8.02 -14.46 2.03
N THR A 86 8.49 -14.30 3.26
CA THR A 86 9.82 -13.74 3.55
C THR A 86 10.64 -14.66 4.44
N ARG A 87 11.93 -14.83 4.12
CA ARG A 87 12.87 -15.55 4.96
C ARG A 87 14.12 -14.70 5.18
N SER A 88 14.41 -14.39 6.44
CA SER A 88 15.57 -13.58 6.80
C SER A 88 15.94 -13.77 8.27
N LYS A 89 17.14 -13.32 8.65
CA LYS A 89 17.56 -13.24 10.06
C LYS A 89 16.84 -12.12 10.84
N LEU A 90 16.10 -11.26 10.16
CA LEU A 90 15.30 -10.20 10.78
C LEU A 90 13.94 -10.74 11.27
N ASN A 91 13.49 -11.88 10.76
CA ASN A 91 12.23 -12.47 11.16
C ASN A 91 12.26 -12.84 12.66
N THR A 92 11.13 -12.64 13.32
CA THR A 92 10.90 -13.07 14.70
C THR A 92 11.11 -14.57 14.84
N PRO A 93 11.60 -15.08 16.00
CA PRO A 93 11.58 -16.51 16.28
C PRO A 93 10.17 -17.06 16.54
N GLY A 94 9.15 -16.19 16.63
CA GLY A 94 7.76 -16.57 16.86
C GLY A 94 7.04 -15.70 17.89
N TYR A 95 5.83 -16.09 18.23
CA TYR A 95 5.03 -15.44 19.27
C TYR A 95 5.29 -16.06 20.65
N MET A 96 5.49 -15.19 21.64
CA MET A 96 5.76 -15.62 23.02
C MET A 96 4.59 -16.44 23.59
N GLY A 97 4.87 -17.67 24.00
CA GLY A 97 3.88 -18.54 24.64
C GLY A 97 2.78 -19.06 23.72
N ASN A 98 2.91 -18.88 22.40
CA ASN A 98 1.91 -19.31 21.43
C ASN A 98 2.54 -20.09 20.27
N ALA A 99 2.74 -21.38 20.50
CA ALA A 99 3.35 -22.29 19.52
C ALA A 99 2.49 -22.47 18.27
N GLU A 100 1.15 -22.49 18.41
CA GLU A 100 0.22 -22.63 17.29
C GLU A 100 0.30 -21.43 16.34
N ALA A 101 0.21 -20.20 16.88
CA ALA A 101 0.36 -19.00 16.06
C ALA A 101 1.76 -18.87 15.46
N THR A 102 2.79 -19.37 16.15
CA THR A 102 4.17 -19.40 15.62
C THR A 102 4.28 -20.34 14.42
N ALA A 103 3.72 -21.55 14.52
CA ALA A 103 3.72 -22.52 13.42
C ALA A 103 2.83 -22.09 12.24
N ALA A 104 1.80 -21.28 12.49
CA ALA A 104 1.01 -20.66 11.43
C ALA A 104 1.73 -19.47 10.76
N LEU A 105 2.60 -18.77 11.51
CA LEU A 105 3.38 -17.64 11.01
C LEU A 105 4.61 -18.09 10.21
N ILE A 106 5.31 -19.13 10.67
CA ILE A 106 6.58 -19.59 10.10
C ILE A 106 6.49 -21.07 9.76
N ASP A 107 6.69 -21.41 8.49
CA ASP A 107 6.66 -22.79 8.02
C ASP A 107 7.94 -23.58 8.37
N GLU A 108 7.93 -24.89 8.08
CA GLU A 108 9.05 -25.79 8.37
C GLU A 108 10.33 -25.46 7.59
N ASP A 109 10.21 -24.73 6.47
CA ASP A 109 11.31 -24.26 5.61
C ASP A 109 11.83 -22.88 6.03
N GLY A 110 11.26 -22.29 7.08
CA GLY A 110 11.61 -21.00 7.66
C GLY A 110 11.02 -19.79 6.96
N TRP A 111 10.01 -19.97 6.10
CA TRP A 111 9.29 -18.86 5.48
C TRP A 111 8.25 -18.29 6.42
N LEU A 112 8.30 -16.96 6.58
CA LEU A 112 7.29 -16.21 7.30
C LEU A 112 6.15 -15.83 6.33
N HIS A 113 4.94 -16.24 6.69
CA HIS A 113 3.68 -15.94 6.03
C HIS A 113 3.20 -14.55 6.44
N THR A 114 3.27 -13.58 5.52
CA THR A 114 2.96 -12.18 5.83
C THR A 114 1.46 -11.90 5.91
N GLY A 115 0.63 -12.76 5.30
CA GLY A 115 -0.79 -12.49 5.08
C GLY A 115 -1.07 -11.36 4.10
N ASP A 116 -0.06 -10.88 3.36
CA ASP A 116 -0.19 -9.86 2.32
C ASP A 116 -0.06 -10.50 0.94
N ILE A 117 -0.90 -10.07 0.00
CA ILE A 117 -0.83 -10.46 -1.41
C ILE A 117 0.04 -9.46 -2.16
N GLY A 118 0.93 -9.96 -3.01
CA GLY A 118 1.85 -9.13 -3.78
C GLY A 118 2.04 -9.59 -5.21
N GLU A 119 2.63 -8.69 -5.99
CA GLU A 119 3.12 -8.94 -7.35
C GLU A 119 4.62 -8.67 -7.36
N LEU A 120 5.41 -9.62 -7.88
CA LEU A 120 6.85 -9.49 -8.06
C LEU A 120 7.12 -9.44 -9.57
N ASP A 121 7.81 -8.40 -10.03
CA ASP A 121 8.16 -8.29 -11.45
C ASP A 121 9.48 -8.99 -11.80
N ASP A 122 9.78 -9.08 -13.10
CA ASP A 122 11.00 -9.73 -13.62
C ASP A 122 12.29 -9.04 -13.18
N GLU A 123 12.20 -7.79 -12.70
CA GLU A 123 13.32 -7.01 -12.17
C GLU A 123 13.46 -7.18 -10.64
N GLY A 124 12.55 -7.90 -9.99
CA GLY A 124 12.55 -8.16 -8.54
C GLY A 124 11.92 -7.05 -7.70
N TYR A 125 11.18 -6.10 -8.29
CA TYR A 125 10.41 -5.13 -7.51
C TYR A 125 9.11 -5.73 -7.03
N LEU A 126 8.83 -5.52 -5.74
CA LEU A 126 7.62 -5.99 -5.09
C LEU A 126 6.56 -4.87 -5.06
N LYS A 127 5.34 -5.21 -5.43
CA LYS A 127 4.15 -4.37 -5.25
C LYS A 127 3.20 -5.07 -4.29
N ILE A 128 2.71 -4.33 -3.29
CA ILE A 128 1.67 -4.81 -2.38
C ILE A 128 0.31 -4.61 -3.05
N VAL A 129 -0.49 -5.67 -3.09
CA VAL A 129 -1.82 -5.68 -3.69
C VAL A 129 -2.88 -5.44 -2.64
N ASP A 130 -2.98 -6.32 -1.64
CA ASP A 130 -3.93 -6.19 -0.53
C ASP A 130 -3.60 -7.16 0.61
N ARG A 131 -4.36 -7.12 1.71
CA ARG A 131 -4.35 -8.13 2.75
C ARG A 131 -5.13 -9.35 2.29
N LYS A 132 -4.54 -10.55 2.43
CA LYS A 132 -5.16 -11.82 2.05
C LYS A 132 -6.54 -12.03 2.69
N LYS A 133 -6.74 -11.58 3.93
CA LYS A 133 -8.02 -11.66 4.66
C LYS A 133 -9.06 -10.62 4.22
N GLU A 134 -8.64 -9.54 3.58
CA GLU A 134 -9.52 -8.47 3.10
C GLU A 134 -9.89 -8.65 1.61
N MET A 135 -9.29 -9.63 0.93
CA MET A 135 -9.66 -9.97 -0.44
C MET A 135 -11.11 -10.41 -0.52
N ILE A 136 -11.87 -9.79 -1.42
CA ILE A 136 -13.24 -10.19 -1.73
C ILE A 136 -13.19 -11.35 -2.71
N ILE A 137 -13.83 -12.47 -2.36
CA ILE A 137 -13.98 -13.62 -3.25
C ILE A 137 -15.42 -13.62 -3.76
N LEU A 138 -15.60 -13.26 -5.03
CA LEU A 138 -16.92 -13.31 -5.66
C LEU A 138 -17.41 -14.76 -5.73
N SER A 139 -18.73 -14.98 -5.84
CA SER A 139 -19.32 -16.32 -6.02
C SER A 139 -18.89 -17.01 -7.32
N SER A 140 -18.23 -16.29 -8.23
CA SER A 140 -17.55 -16.82 -9.41
C SER A 140 -16.16 -17.40 -9.13
N GLY A 141 -15.66 -17.29 -7.89
CA GLY A 141 -14.28 -17.62 -7.50
C GLY A 141 -13.25 -16.54 -7.85
N LYS A 142 -13.67 -15.38 -8.36
CA LYS A 142 -12.76 -14.29 -8.71
C LYS A 142 -12.37 -13.50 -7.46
N ASN A 143 -11.05 -13.39 -7.23
CA ASN A 143 -10.47 -12.57 -6.17
C ASN A 143 -10.41 -11.09 -6.60
N ILE A 144 -10.89 -10.21 -5.72
CA ILE A 144 -10.91 -8.76 -5.91
C ILE A 144 -10.23 -8.11 -4.71
N ALA A 145 -9.23 -7.28 -4.97
CA ALA A 145 -8.65 -6.39 -3.97
C ALA A 145 -9.56 -5.15 -3.82
N PRO A 146 -10.32 -5.00 -2.73
CA PRO A 146 -11.22 -3.86 -2.55
C PRO A 146 -10.47 -2.52 -2.56
N SER A 147 -9.26 -2.50 -1.98
CA SER A 147 -8.44 -1.28 -1.86
C SER A 147 -8.17 -0.59 -3.20
N ASN A 148 -7.98 -1.35 -4.28
CA ASN A 148 -7.80 -0.79 -5.63
C ASN A 148 -9.00 0.04 -6.09
N ILE A 149 -10.22 -0.47 -5.85
CA ILE A 149 -11.46 0.19 -6.24
C ILE A 149 -11.72 1.37 -5.30
N GLU A 150 -11.52 1.19 -4.00
CA GLU A 150 -11.71 2.26 -3.01
C GLU A 150 -10.79 3.45 -3.26
N ASN A 151 -9.51 3.19 -3.53
CA ASN A 151 -8.53 4.24 -3.81
C ASN A 151 -8.86 4.98 -5.10
N TYR A 152 -9.30 4.27 -6.14
CA TYR A 152 -9.75 4.88 -7.39
C TYR A 152 -10.99 5.78 -7.17
N LEU A 153 -11.96 5.33 -6.36
CA LEU A 153 -13.14 6.14 -6.02
C LEU A 153 -12.75 7.40 -5.24
N LYS A 154 -11.79 7.28 -4.32
CA LYS A 154 -11.25 8.40 -3.51
C LYS A 154 -10.42 9.42 -4.32
N GLU A 155 -10.08 9.16 -5.58
CA GLU A 155 -9.54 10.19 -6.48
C GLU A 155 -10.58 11.30 -6.76
N SER A 156 -11.87 11.01 -6.55
CA SER A 156 -12.92 12.02 -6.59
C SER A 156 -12.88 12.89 -5.33
N PRO A 157 -12.77 14.23 -5.44
CA PRO A 157 -12.63 15.09 -4.27
C PRO A 157 -13.90 15.18 -3.42
N ILE A 158 -15.06 14.75 -3.94
CA ILE A 158 -16.32 14.75 -3.18
C ILE A 158 -16.51 13.48 -2.34
N ILE A 159 -15.72 12.43 -2.55
CA ILE A 159 -15.83 11.17 -1.80
C ILE A 159 -14.86 11.24 -0.61
N GLY A 160 -15.42 11.28 0.61
CA GLY A 160 -14.63 11.28 1.85
C GLY A 160 -14.12 9.88 2.21
N HIS A 161 -15.00 8.87 2.16
CA HIS A 161 -14.64 7.48 2.37
C HIS A 161 -15.34 6.58 1.34
N ALA A 162 -14.67 5.48 0.99
CA ALA A 162 -15.21 4.41 0.17
C ALA A 162 -14.88 3.08 0.83
N MET A 163 -15.88 2.20 0.95
CA MET A 163 -15.73 0.83 1.42
C MET A 163 -16.37 -0.11 0.39
N VAL A 164 -15.58 -1.00 -0.19
CA VAL A 164 -16.06 -1.96 -1.18
C VAL A 164 -16.48 -3.25 -0.49
N VAL A 165 -17.65 -3.77 -0.88
CA VAL A 165 -18.26 -4.98 -0.33
C VAL A 165 -18.71 -5.89 -1.47
N GLY A 166 -18.82 -7.19 -1.21
CA GLY A 166 -19.28 -8.13 -2.24
C GLY A 166 -18.82 -9.57 -2.07
N ASP A 167 -18.34 -9.95 -0.88
CA ASP A 167 -17.90 -11.33 -0.63
C ASP A 167 -19.05 -12.32 -0.82
N ASP A 168 -18.76 -13.43 -1.51
CA ASP A 168 -19.72 -14.45 -1.97
C ASP A 168 -20.89 -13.90 -2.82
N ARG A 169 -20.71 -12.72 -3.44
CA ARG A 169 -21.67 -12.15 -4.40
C ARG A 169 -21.13 -12.25 -5.82
N ASN A 170 -22.01 -12.15 -6.81
CA ASN A 170 -21.63 -12.10 -8.23
C ASN A 170 -21.23 -10.68 -8.70
N TYR A 171 -21.16 -9.71 -7.79
CA TYR A 171 -20.78 -8.33 -8.04
C TYR A 171 -20.16 -7.71 -6.78
N VAL A 172 -19.45 -6.60 -6.95
CA VAL A 172 -19.05 -5.70 -5.86
C VAL A 172 -19.95 -4.47 -5.82
N ALA A 173 -20.14 -3.91 -4.63
CA ALA A 173 -20.78 -2.61 -4.40
C ALA A 173 -19.86 -1.75 -3.52
N ALA A 174 -20.07 -0.43 -3.51
CA ALA A 174 -19.32 0.48 -2.65
C ALA A 174 -20.27 1.28 -1.76
N LEU A 175 -19.98 1.32 -0.45
CA LEU A 175 -20.55 2.27 0.47
C LEU A 175 -19.68 3.52 0.47
N LEU A 176 -20.27 4.68 0.16
CA LEU A 176 -19.58 5.95 0.04
C LEU A 176 -20.06 6.91 1.12
N THR A 177 -19.13 7.71 1.66
CA THR A 177 -19.46 8.94 2.38
C THR A 177 -18.97 10.13 1.57
N LEU A 178 -19.69 11.24 1.64
CA LEU A 178 -19.28 12.47 0.95
C LEU A 178 -18.39 13.31 1.87
N ASP A 179 -17.40 13.99 1.28
CA ASP A 179 -16.71 15.08 1.94
C ASP A 179 -17.61 16.31 1.90
N ILE A 180 -18.24 16.62 3.03
CA ILE A 180 -19.27 17.66 3.11
C ILE A 180 -18.68 19.06 2.89
N GLU A 181 -17.42 19.30 3.27
CA GLU A 181 -16.77 20.60 3.09
C GLU A 181 -16.52 20.87 1.61
N ILE A 182 -15.96 19.88 0.90
CA ILE A 182 -15.72 19.98 -0.54
C ILE A 182 -17.04 20.01 -1.31
N LEU A 183 -18.01 19.20 -0.92
CA LEU A 183 -19.34 19.18 -1.54
C LEU A 183 -20.00 20.56 -1.42
N ASN A 184 -20.00 21.18 -0.24
CA ASN A 184 -20.56 22.52 -0.03
C ASN A 184 -19.85 23.60 -0.87
N ALA A 185 -18.54 23.46 -1.07
CA ALA A 185 -17.78 24.39 -1.91
C ALA A 185 -18.03 24.23 -3.42
N LEU A 186 -18.39 23.02 -3.87
CA LEU A 186 -18.63 22.69 -5.28
C LEU A 186 -20.09 22.78 -5.69
N ALA A 187 -21.03 22.46 -4.80
CA ALA A 187 -22.46 22.40 -5.09
C ALA A 187 -23.02 23.67 -5.75
N PRO A 188 -22.72 24.90 -5.28
CA PRO A 188 -23.17 26.11 -5.96
C PRO A 188 -22.62 26.25 -7.39
N LYS A 189 -21.39 25.77 -7.64
CA LYS A 189 -20.76 25.81 -8.98
C LYS A 189 -21.39 24.80 -9.93
N LEU A 190 -22.01 23.76 -9.39
CA LEU A 190 -22.72 22.71 -10.12
C LEU A 190 -24.24 22.98 -10.22
N GLY A 191 -24.72 24.09 -9.67
CA GLY A 191 -26.15 24.44 -9.65
C GLY A 191 -26.99 23.60 -8.68
N LEU A 192 -26.38 23.05 -7.64
CA LEU A 192 -27.04 22.29 -6.59
C LEU A 192 -27.28 23.21 -5.38
N GLU A 193 -28.53 23.29 -4.92
CA GLU A 193 -28.96 24.22 -3.87
C GLU A 193 -28.97 23.61 -2.46
N ASP A 194 -28.92 22.28 -2.34
CA ASP A 194 -28.97 21.58 -1.05
C ASP A 194 -27.99 20.40 -1.01
N THR A 195 -27.17 20.36 0.03
CA THR A 195 -26.10 19.37 0.24
C THR A 195 -26.22 18.66 1.59
N ASN A 196 -27.30 18.93 2.34
CA ASN A 196 -27.61 18.32 3.63
C ASN A 196 -28.46 17.05 3.51
#